data_AF-A0A3B8PTX6-F1
#
_entry.id   AF-A0A3B8PTX6-F1
#
_cell.length_a   1.000
_cell.length_b   1.000
_cell.length_c   1.000
_cell.angle_alpha   90.00
_cell.angle_beta   90.00
_cell.angle_gamma   90.00
#
_symmetry.space_group_name_H-M   'P 1'
#
loop_
_entity.id
_entity.type
_entity.pdbx_description
1 polymer ?
#
loop_
_entity_poly.entity_id
_entity_poly.type
_entity_poly.pdbx_seq_one_letter_code
_entity_poly.pdbx_strand_id
1 'polypeptide(L)'
;MHLTFINRSRRGFTLIELLVVISIIAILAGLLLPALAAASKKARAKKAQVDMANLAAAVVAYNAAYSRPPASKRTRESITDAYPDFTYGTYQGSGGSQVFDSKGNQCTAGIGNFANTGWNISNAELMAILTGAELANFPPGFPAYAIQTDKDGKAINFNNALNQKGTVFLNVKTAKRYNPDGVGELDRVYRDPWGRPYIVWTDLDSDNRILNPFPEVAGGPRPNATQPNAKFISQPVLVMSLGPDGSWDPTKPADMRGTANADNLYSWR
;
A
#
# COMPACT_ATOMS: atom_id res chain seq x y z
N MET A 1 -18.07 -7.34 77.15
CA MET A 1 -17.36 -6.87 75.94
C MET A 1 -18.28 -5.95 75.17
N HIS A 2 -18.01 -4.65 75.18
CA HIS A 2 -18.83 -3.62 74.51
C HIS A 2 -18.06 -3.18 73.26
N LEU A 3 -18.59 -3.49 72.06
CA LEU A 3 -18.01 -3.11 70.78
C LEU A 3 -18.62 -1.79 70.33
N THR A 4 -17.89 -0.69 70.52
CA THR A 4 -18.26 0.64 70.03
C THR A 4 -18.01 0.72 68.52
N PHE A 5 -19.09 0.73 67.73
CA PHE A 5 -19.01 1.01 66.29
C PHE A 5 -18.74 2.49 66.07
N ILE A 6 -17.52 2.82 65.64
CA ILE A 6 -17.14 4.17 65.20
C ILE A 6 -17.93 4.47 63.91
N ASN A 7 -18.99 5.26 64.01
CA ASN A 7 -19.77 5.72 62.88
C ASN A 7 -18.94 6.72 62.06
N ARG A 8 -18.24 6.24 61.03
CA ARG A 8 -17.58 7.10 60.03
C ARG A 8 -18.66 7.87 59.28
N SER A 9 -18.79 9.16 59.55
CA SER A 9 -19.60 10.08 58.75
C SER A 9 -19.14 10.01 57.29
N ARG A 10 -19.90 9.30 56.46
CA ARG A 10 -19.70 9.34 55.01
C ARG A 10 -20.16 10.71 54.54
N ARG A 11 -19.21 11.62 54.30
CA ARG A 11 -19.49 12.88 53.58
C ARG A 11 -20.08 12.51 52.22
N GLY A 12 -21.34 12.88 52.00
CA GLY A 12 -22.00 12.73 50.70
C GLY A 12 -21.41 13.72 49.70
N PHE A 13 -21.22 13.27 48.46
CA PHE A 13 -20.79 14.12 47.36
C PHE A 13 -21.95 15.06 46.99
N THR A 14 -21.69 16.36 46.90
CA THR A 14 -22.70 17.31 46.44
C THR A 14 -22.84 17.24 44.91
N LEU A 15 -24.04 17.54 44.41
CA LEU A 15 -24.32 17.56 42.98
C LEU A 15 -23.43 18.58 42.26
N ILE A 16 -23.11 19.70 42.93
CA ILE A 16 -22.23 20.74 42.40
C ILE A 16 -20.77 20.29 42.29
N GLU A 17 -20.24 19.54 43.27
CA GLU A 17 -18.89 18.98 43.19
C GLU A 17 -18.76 18.01 42.01
N LEU A 18 -19.78 17.17 41.78
CA LEU A 18 -19.79 16.28 40.63
C LEU A 18 -19.87 17.06 39.31
N LEU A 19 -20.69 18.11 39.26
CA LEU A 19 -20.88 18.94 38.08
C LEU A 19 -19.61 19.68 37.66
N VAL A 20 -18.85 20.22 38.63
CA VAL A 20 -17.57 20.89 38.36
C VAL A 20 -16.52 19.89 37.83
N VAL A 21 -16.51 18.67 38.35
CA VAL A 21 -15.53 17.66 37.89
C VAL A 21 -15.81 17.25 36.45
N ILE A 22 -17.05 16.94 36.09
CA ILE A 22 -17.38 16.56 34.71
C ILE A 22 -17.18 17.72 33.73
N SER A 23 -17.39 18.96 34.15
CA SER A 23 -17.18 20.13 33.30
C SER A 23 -15.69 20.37 33.02
N ILE A 24 -14.81 20.20 34.02
CA ILE A 24 -13.36 20.25 33.81
C ILE A 24 -12.90 19.12 32.88
N ILE A 25 -13.37 17.88 33.09
CA ILE A 25 -13.04 16.74 32.20
C ILE A 25 -13.51 17.01 30.77
N ALA A 26 -14.71 17.57 30.58
CA ALA A 26 -15.23 17.91 29.26
C ALA A 26 -14.39 18.97 28.54
N ILE A 27 -13.94 20.01 29.25
CA ILE A 27 -13.04 21.04 28.69
C ILE A 27 -11.70 20.42 28.29
N LEU A 28 -11.08 19.65 29.19
CA LEU A 28 -9.80 18.99 28.91
C LEU A 28 -9.90 18.01 27.73
N ALA A 29 -10.94 17.19 27.69
CA ALA A 29 -11.20 16.27 26.58
C ALA A 29 -11.45 17.03 25.27
N GLY A 30 -12.22 18.13 25.32
CA GLY A 30 -12.51 18.97 24.16
C GLY A 30 -11.25 19.57 23.52
N LEU A 31 -10.25 19.94 24.32
CA LEU A 31 -8.96 20.43 23.84
C LEU A 31 -8.05 19.30 23.29
N LEU A 32 -8.16 18.08 23.82
CA LEU A 32 -7.31 16.95 23.45
C LEU A 32 -7.74 16.27 22.13
N LEU A 33 -9.04 16.20 21.85
CA LEU A 33 -9.55 15.45 20.68
C LEU A 33 -9.01 15.93 19.32
N PRO A 34 -8.96 17.24 19.01
CA PRO A 34 -8.40 17.73 17.74
C PRO A 34 -6.91 17.40 17.60
N ALA A 35 -6.15 17.53 18.69
CA ALA A 35 -4.73 17.22 18.72
C ALA A 35 -4.47 15.73 18.46
N LEU A 36 -5.28 14.85 19.05
CA LEU A 36 -5.20 13.39 18.83
C LEU A 36 -5.51 13.00 17.39
N ALA A 37 -6.51 13.62 16.76
CA ALA A 37 -6.85 13.36 15.37
C ALA A 37 -5.70 13.76 14.42
N ALA A 38 -5.11 14.94 14.64
CA ALA A 38 -3.95 15.40 13.88
C ALA A 38 -2.73 14.50 14.07
N ALA A 39 -2.45 14.08 15.31
CA ALA A 39 -1.36 13.15 15.64
C ALA A 39 -1.56 11.79 14.95
N SER A 40 -2.79 11.26 14.96
CA SER A 40 -3.13 10.00 14.30
C SER A 40 -2.92 10.07 12.77
N LYS A 41 -3.32 11.18 12.12
CA LYS A 41 -3.07 11.39 10.68
C LYS A 41 -1.57 11.41 10.37
N LYS A 42 -0.77 12.11 11.17
CA LYS A 42 0.69 12.15 11.02
C LYS A 42 1.33 10.78 11.25
N ALA A 43 0.87 10.03 12.25
CA ALA A 43 1.36 8.68 12.54
C ALA A 43 1.09 7.72 11.36
N ARG A 44 -0.11 7.78 10.76
CA ARG A 44 -0.44 7.01 9.55
C ARG A 44 0.48 7.38 8.38
N ALA A 45 0.66 8.67 8.09
CA ALA A 45 1.56 9.11 7.02
C ALA A 45 3.00 8.64 7.27
N LYS A 46 3.50 8.75 8.50
CA LYS A 46 4.85 8.29 8.85
C LYS A 46 5.00 6.78 8.70
N LYS A 47 4.00 6.00 9.15
CA LYS A 47 3.97 4.54 8.93
C LYS A 47 4.02 4.24 7.43
N ALA A 48 3.20 4.92 6.63
CA ALA A 48 3.16 4.72 5.20
C ALA A 48 4.53 4.95 4.55
N GLN A 49 5.21 6.04 4.91
CA GLN A 49 6.57 6.34 4.42
C GLN A 49 7.59 5.27 4.79
N VAL A 50 7.54 4.74 6.03
CA VAL A 50 8.45 3.67 6.47
C VAL A 50 8.19 2.38 5.69
N ASP A 51 6.93 2.00 5.57
CA ASP A 51 6.50 0.81 4.81
C ASP A 51 6.93 0.92 3.34
N MET A 52 6.78 2.10 2.72
CA MET A 52 7.24 2.40 1.36
C MET A 52 8.77 2.29 1.21
N ALA A 53 9.53 2.86 2.15
CA ALA A 53 10.98 2.79 2.14
C ALA A 53 11.48 1.34 2.29
N ASN A 54 10.86 0.56 3.18
CA ASN A 54 11.18 -0.86 3.38
C ASN A 54 10.87 -1.67 2.12
N LEU A 55 9.74 -1.42 1.46
CA LEU A 55 9.36 -2.09 0.22
C LEU A 55 10.35 -1.77 -0.91
N ALA A 56 10.70 -0.50 -1.09
CA ALA A 56 11.70 -0.08 -2.08
C ALA A 56 13.07 -0.73 -1.82
N ALA A 57 13.54 -0.69 -0.57
CA ALA A 57 14.80 -1.32 -0.18
C ALA A 57 14.80 -2.84 -0.42
N ALA A 58 13.68 -3.52 -0.17
CA ALA A 58 13.53 -4.95 -0.41
C ALA A 58 13.64 -5.31 -1.90
N VAL A 59 13.04 -4.50 -2.79
CA VAL A 59 13.17 -4.68 -4.24
C VAL A 59 14.62 -4.52 -4.67
N VAL A 60 15.29 -3.46 -4.22
CA VAL A 60 16.71 -3.22 -4.53
C VAL A 60 17.59 -4.38 -4.04
N ALA A 61 17.35 -4.85 -2.81
CA ALA A 61 18.10 -5.98 -2.23
C ALA A 61 17.86 -7.28 -3.02
N TYR A 62 16.62 -7.54 -3.47
CA TYR A 62 16.32 -8.67 -4.33
C TYR A 62 17.04 -8.56 -5.67
N ASN A 63 17.02 -7.39 -6.31
CA ASN A 63 17.72 -7.14 -7.57
C ASN A 63 19.22 -7.41 -7.44
N ALA A 64 19.83 -6.97 -6.34
CA ALA A 64 21.23 -7.26 -6.04
C ALA A 64 21.49 -8.76 -5.85
N ALA A 65 20.57 -9.49 -5.18
CA ALA A 65 20.74 -10.91 -4.88
C ALA A 65 20.52 -11.86 -6.07
N TYR A 66 19.69 -11.46 -7.03
CA TYR A 66 19.28 -12.28 -8.18
C TYR A 66 19.61 -11.69 -9.55
N SER A 67 20.17 -10.48 -9.61
CA SER A 67 20.52 -9.75 -10.84
C SER A 67 19.34 -9.60 -11.81
N ARG A 68 18.12 -9.50 -11.25
CA ARG A 68 16.87 -9.34 -12.00
C ARG A 68 15.78 -8.75 -11.08
N PRO A 69 14.79 -8.06 -11.63
CA PRO A 69 13.62 -7.60 -10.87
C PRO A 69 12.77 -8.74 -10.31
N PRO A 70 12.06 -8.53 -9.17
CA PRO A 70 11.13 -9.48 -8.57
C PRO A 70 9.83 -9.56 -9.37
N ALA A 71 9.90 -10.13 -10.56
CA ALA A 71 8.78 -10.26 -11.49
C ALA A 71 8.77 -11.65 -12.14
N SER A 72 7.58 -12.24 -12.26
CA SER A 72 7.37 -13.49 -13.00
C SER A 72 7.65 -13.30 -14.49
N LYS A 73 7.72 -14.44 -15.19
CA LYS A 73 7.89 -14.44 -16.65
C LYS A 73 6.79 -13.64 -17.36
N ARG A 74 5.53 -13.85 -16.97
CA ARG A 74 4.38 -13.19 -17.62
C ARG A 74 4.35 -11.68 -17.35
N THR A 75 4.79 -11.23 -16.17
CA THR A 75 4.95 -9.81 -15.88
C THR A 75 6.03 -9.18 -16.77
N ARG A 76 7.17 -9.84 -16.94
CA ARG A 76 8.23 -9.38 -17.84
C ARG A 76 7.83 -9.38 -19.32
N GLU A 77 6.98 -10.31 -19.74
CA GLU A 77 6.43 -10.35 -21.11
C GLU A 77 5.39 -9.26 -21.39
N SER A 78 4.94 -8.53 -20.35
CA SER A 78 3.93 -7.49 -20.52
C SER A 78 4.49 -6.13 -20.94
N ILE A 79 5.77 -5.85 -20.71
CA ILE A 79 6.37 -4.53 -21.00
C ILE A 79 6.51 -4.28 -22.51
N THR A 80 6.60 -3.01 -22.88
CA THR A 80 6.76 -2.56 -24.27
C THR A 80 7.75 -1.40 -24.33
N ASP A 81 8.26 -1.05 -25.51
CA ASP A 81 9.14 0.12 -25.66
C ASP A 81 8.48 1.43 -25.17
N ALA A 82 7.15 1.52 -25.22
CA ALA A 82 6.39 2.66 -24.71
C ALA A 82 6.25 2.68 -23.18
N TYR A 83 6.26 1.50 -22.57
CA TYR A 83 6.04 1.27 -21.15
C TYR A 83 7.00 0.16 -20.69
N PRO A 84 8.29 0.51 -20.50
CA PRO A 84 9.32 -0.46 -20.15
C PRO A 84 9.21 -0.96 -18.70
N ASP A 85 8.50 -0.21 -17.86
CA ASP A 85 8.30 -0.51 -16.44
C ASP A 85 6.94 -1.15 -16.18
N PHE A 86 6.87 -1.91 -15.09
CA PHE A 86 5.61 -2.51 -14.64
C PHE A 86 5.05 -1.81 -13.42
N THR A 87 3.73 -1.64 -13.38
CA THR A 87 3.02 -1.03 -12.23
C THR A 87 2.16 -2.08 -11.52
N TYR A 88 2.47 -2.29 -10.24
CA TYR A 88 1.70 -3.09 -9.29
C TYR A 88 0.81 -2.21 -8.40
N GLY A 89 -0.15 -2.85 -7.71
CA GLY A 89 -1.10 -2.23 -6.80
C GLY A 89 -2.33 -1.62 -7.46
N THR A 90 -2.56 -1.83 -8.76
CA THR A 90 -3.53 -1.05 -9.50
C THR A 90 -4.83 -1.79 -9.86
N TYR A 91 -5.73 -1.14 -10.62
CA TYR A 91 -6.99 -1.72 -11.10
C TYR A 91 -6.99 -1.95 -12.62
N GLN A 92 -7.59 -3.07 -13.05
CA GLN A 92 -7.79 -3.43 -14.45
C GLN A 92 -9.28 -3.58 -14.69
N GLY A 93 -9.75 -3.03 -15.82
CA GLY A 93 -11.13 -3.18 -16.26
C GLY A 93 -11.51 -4.63 -16.62
N SER A 94 -12.63 -4.78 -17.34
CA SER A 94 -13.23 -6.09 -17.66
C SER A 94 -12.22 -7.14 -18.14
N GLY A 95 -12.14 -8.26 -17.41
CA GLY A 95 -11.26 -9.40 -17.69
C GLY A 95 -9.95 -9.45 -16.89
N GLY A 96 -9.64 -8.42 -16.09
CA GLY A 96 -8.42 -8.34 -15.28
C GLY A 96 -8.58 -8.66 -13.80
N SER A 97 -7.45 -8.79 -13.10
CA SER A 97 -7.39 -9.02 -11.64
C SER A 97 -7.86 -7.79 -10.85
N GLN A 98 -8.89 -7.96 -10.02
CA GLN A 98 -9.44 -6.92 -9.16
C GLN A 98 -8.68 -6.84 -7.84
N VAL A 99 -8.37 -5.63 -7.40
CA VAL A 99 -7.74 -5.35 -6.10
C VAL A 99 -8.75 -4.67 -5.19
N PHE A 100 -8.77 -5.02 -3.91
CA PHE A 100 -9.75 -4.55 -2.95
C PHE A 100 -9.11 -3.63 -1.89
N ASP A 101 -9.87 -2.69 -1.36
CA ASP A 101 -9.48 -1.89 -0.20
C ASP A 101 -9.64 -2.71 1.10
N SER A 102 -9.27 -2.12 2.23
CA SER A 102 -9.40 -2.78 3.53
C SER A 102 -10.83 -3.05 3.98
N LYS A 103 -11.80 -2.41 3.34
CA LYS A 103 -13.23 -2.59 3.56
C LYS A 103 -13.82 -3.65 2.62
N GLY A 104 -13.01 -4.20 1.71
CA GLY A 104 -13.44 -5.17 0.70
C GLY A 104 -14.13 -4.54 -0.52
N ASN A 105 -14.07 -3.22 -0.68
CA ASN A 105 -14.55 -2.56 -1.90
C ASN A 105 -13.46 -2.66 -2.98
N GLN A 106 -13.86 -2.80 -4.24
CA GLN A 106 -12.88 -2.72 -5.33
C GLN A 106 -12.20 -1.35 -5.33
N CYS A 107 -10.87 -1.35 -5.40
CA CYS A 107 -10.11 -0.12 -5.60
C CYS A 107 -10.34 0.36 -7.03
N THR A 108 -11.04 1.47 -7.19
CA THR A 108 -11.39 2.05 -8.51
C THR A 108 -10.48 3.20 -8.91
N ALA A 109 -9.45 3.53 -8.12
CA ALA A 109 -8.43 4.50 -8.51
C ALA A 109 -7.73 3.98 -9.78
N GLY A 110 -8.15 4.51 -10.94
CA GLY A 110 -7.84 4.01 -12.28
C GLY A 110 -6.40 4.26 -12.72
N ILE A 111 -5.44 3.82 -11.92
CA ILE A 111 -4.02 3.76 -12.30
C ILE A 111 -3.88 2.57 -13.26
N GLY A 112 -4.26 2.74 -14.52
CA GLY A 112 -4.16 1.65 -15.48
C GLY A 112 -2.70 1.22 -15.66
N ASN A 113 -2.44 -0.09 -15.64
CA ASN A 113 -1.18 -0.58 -16.20
C ASN A 113 -1.25 -0.40 -17.72
N PHE A 114 -0.26 0.30 -18.25
CA PHE A 114 -0.26 0.79 -19.63
C PHE A 114 0.04 -0.32 -20.64
N ALA A 115 0.56 -1.46 -20.17
CA ALA A 115 0.71 -2.70 -20.90
C ALA A 115 -0.60 -3.51 -20.88
N ASN A 116 -1.45 -3.28 -21.87
CA ASN A 116 -2.77 -3.92 -22.02
C ASN A 116 -2.66 -5.44 -22.31
N THR A 117 -2.44 -6.25 -21.27
CA THR A 117 -2.15 -7.69 -21.43
C THR A 117 -3.13 -8.63 -20.73
N GLY A 118 -4.22 -8.12 -20.13
CA GLY A 118 -5.11 -8.95 -19.30
C GLY A 118 -4.39 -9.62 -18.12
N TRP A 119 -3.20 -9.12 -17.77
CA TRP A 119 -2.31 -9.69 -16.77
C TRP A 119 -2.31 -8.87 -15.50
N ASN A 120 -2.08 -9.57 -14.40
CA ASN A 120 -2.29 -9.11 -13.05
C ASN A 120 -1.39 -7.94 -12.66
N ILE A 121 -1.99 -7.00 -11.94
CA ILE A 121 -1.41 -5.72 -11.52
C ILE A 121 -1.47 -5.54 -9.99
N SER A 122 -1.75 -6.60 -9.24
CA SER A 122 -1.74 -6.63 -7.78
C SER A 122 -0.31 -6.70 -7.27
N ASN A 123 -0.01 -5.97 -6.19
CA ASN A 123 1.29 -6.07 -5.53
C ASN A 123 1.50 -7.41 -4.78
N ALA A 124 0.53 -8.31 -4.78
CA ALA A 124 0.63 -9.64 -4.17
C ALA A 124 1.76 -10.51 -4.74
N GLU A 125 2.03 -10.43 -6.05
CA GLU A 125 3.18 -11.10 -6.68
C GLU A 125 4.49 -10.62 -6.03
N LEU A 126 4.65 -9.30 -5.97
CA LEU A 126 5.83 -8.66 -5.41
C LEU A 126 6.01 -9.08 -3.94
N MET A 127 4.94 -9.02 -3.15
CA MET A 127 4.99 -9.42 -1.74
C MET A 127 5.34 -10.90 -1.57
N ALA A 128 4.78 -11.78 -2.40
CA ALA A 128 5.07 -13.20 -2.38
C ALA A 128 6.55 -13.51 -2.64
N ILE A 129 7.17 -12.80 -3.58
CA ILE A 129 8.60 -12.94 -3.90
C ILE A 129 9.47 -12.39 -2.76
N LEU A 130 9.19 -11.17 -2.31
CA LEU A 130 10.03 -10.44 -1.33
C LEU A 130 9.94 -10.99 0.09
N THR A 131 8.76 -11.49 0.50
CA THR A 131 8.58 -12.09 1.83
C THR A 131 9.11 -13.52 1.90
N GLY A 132 9.42 -14.14 0.76
CA GLY A 132 9.80 -15.56 0.70
C GLY A 132 8.71 -16.50 1.21
N ALA A 133 7.44 -16.05 1.22
CA ALA A 133 6.33 -16.86 1.67
C ALA A 133 6.14 -18.06 0.73
N GLU A 134 6.15 -19.28 1.28
CA GLU A 134 5.81 -20.48 0.53
C GLU A 134 4.34 -20.45 0.16
N LEU A 135 4.06 -20.34 -1.14
CA LEU A 135 2.69 -20.20 -1.66
C LEU A 135 1.99 -21.55 -1.84
N ALA A 136 2.48 -22.57 -1.13
CA ALA A 136 2.08 -23.97 -1.30
C ALA A 136 0.65 -24.28 -0.84
N ASN A 137 -0.08 -23.36 -0.21
CA ASN A 137 -1.51 -23.49 0.05
C ASN A 137 -2.20 -22.12 0.02
N PHE A 138 -2.39 -21.57 -1.18
CA PHE A 138 -3.45 -20.60 -1.37
C PHE A 138 -4.81 -21.28 -1.18
N PRO A 139 -5.70 -20.81 -0.30
CA PRO A 139 -7.02 -21.39 -0.19
C PRO A 139 -7.73 -21.27 -1.55
N PRO A 140 -8.16 -22.38 -2.16
CA PRO A 140 -9.01 -22.32 -3.34
C PRO A 140 -10.37 -21.77 -2.91
N GLY A 141 -10.59 -20.48 -3.10
CA GLY A 141 -11.92 -19.89 -2.88
C GLY A 141 -11.91 -18.48 -2.31
N PHE A 142 -12.18 -17.52 -3.19
CA PHE A 142 -12.78 -16.21 -2.94
C PHE A 142 -11.93 -15.07 -2.32
N PRO A 143 -11.91 -13.87 -2.95
CA PRO A 143 -12.28 -13.59 -4.34
C PRO A 143 -11.17 -14.10 -5.29
N ALA A 144 -11.60 -14.85 -6.31
CA ALA A 144 -10.80 -15.57 -7.30
C ALA A 144 -9.96 -14.69 -8.26
N TYR A 145 -9.59 -13.46 -7.86
CA TYR A 145 -8.99 -12.47 -8.76
C TYR A 145 -7.66 -11.88 -8.30
N ALA A 146 -7.20 -12.14 -7.06
CA ALA A 146 -5.87 -11.70 -6.59
C ALA A 146 -4.87 -12.87 -6.38
N ILE A 147 -5.37 -14.11 -6.27
CA ILE A 147 -4.55 -15.31 -6.17
C ILE A 147 -4.21 -15.76 -7.59
N GLN A 148 -2.97 -15.48 -8.00
CA GLN A 148 -2.54 -15.60 -9.37
C GLN A 148 -1.93 -16.96 -9.65
N THR A 149 -2.39 -17.56 -10.74
CA THR A 149 -1.68 -18.61 -11.42
C THR A 149 -0.89 -18.04 -12.61
N ASP A 150 0.32 -18.52 -12.82
CA ASP A 150 1.14 -18.21 -13.98
C ASP A 150 0.47 -18.75 -15.27
N LYS A 151 1.10 -18.52 -16.42
CA LYS A 151 0.60 -18.99 -17.73
C LYS A 151 0.39 -20.52 -17.80
N ASP A 152 1.01 -21.27 -16.88
CA ASP A 152 0.97 -22.73 -16.79
C ASP A 152 0.01 -23.20 -15.68
N GLY A 153 -0.77 -22.29 -15.07
CA GLY A 153 -1.76 -22.62 -14.05
C GLY A 153 -1.19 -22.80 -12.63
N LYS A 154 0.10 -22.50 -12.39
CA LYS A 154 0.73 -22.64 -11.07
C LYS A 154 0.71 -21.34 -10.29
N ALA A 155 0.57 -21.39 -8.98
CA ALA A 155 0.66 -20.20 -8.14
C ALA A 155 1.94 -19.39 -8.43
N ILE A 156 1.87 -18.06 -8.39
CA ILE A 156 3.08 -17.22 -8.51
C ILE A 156 4.09 -17.60 -7.44
N ASN A 157 5.39 -17.61 -7.79
CA ASN A 157 6.49 -18.04 -6.93
C ASN A 157 6.27 -19.45 -6.31
N PHE A 158 5.54 -20.34 -6.99
CA PHE A 158 5.36 -21.74 -6.59
C PHE A 158 6.72 -22.40 -6.31
N ASN A 159 6.82 -23.14 -5.19
CA ASN A 159 8.06 -23.74 -4.69
C ASN A 159 9.25 -22.78 -4.66
N ASN A 160 9.02 -21.50 -4.35
CA ASN A 160 10.05 -20.47 -4.29
C ASN A 160 10.83 -20.30 -5.60
N ALA A 161 10.22 -20.60 -6.75
CA ALA A 161 10.90 -20.56 -8.05
C ALA A 161 11.50 -19.19 -8.41
N LEU A 162 10.93 -18.10 -7.88
CA LEU A 162 11.41 -16.74 -8.06
C LEU A 162 12.37 -16.33 -6.93
N ASN A 163 12.24 -16.88 -5.72
CA ASN A 163 13.14 -16.64 -4.58
C ASN A 163 13.75 -17.95 -4.05
N GLN A 164 14.56 -18.63 -4.87
CA GLN A 164 15.05 -19.98 -4.61
C GLN A 164 15.94 -20.10 -3.36
N LYS A 165 16.62 -19.02 -2.97
CA LYS A 165 17.45 -18.95 -1.77
C LYS A 165 16.61 -18.85 -0.48
N GLY A 166 15.29 -18.66 -0.56
CA GLY A 166 14.41 -18.50 0.59
C GLY A 166 14.73 -17.27 1.45
N THR A 167 15.39 -16.26 0.87
CA THR A 167 15.80 -15.05 1.60
C THR A 167 14.58 -14.15 1.84
N VAL A 168 14.33 -13.75 3.09
CA VAL A 168 13.28 -12.79 3.40
C VAL A 168 13.83 -11.37 3.20
N PHE A 169 13.47 -10.73 2.10
CA PHE A 169 13.87 -9.35 1.79
C PHE A 169 12.99 -8.32 2.49
N LEU A 170 11.74 -8.69 2.76
CA LEU A 170 10.76 -7.82 3.39
C LEU A 170 10.05 -8.57 4.53
N ASN A 171 10.24 -8.09 5.76
CA ASN A 171 9.55 -8.63 6.93
C ASN A 171 8.25 -7.87 7.17
N VAL A 172 7.14 -8.44 6.69
CA VAL A 172 5.79 -7.90 6.91
C VAL A 172 4.90 -9.01 7.44
N LYS A 173 4.15 -8.71 8.50
CA LYS A 173 3.21 -9.67 9.09
C LYS A 173 2.02 -9.93 8.17
N THR A 174 1.41 -11.11 8.32
CA THR A 174 0.11 -11.40 7.70
C THR A 174 -0.99 -10.73 8.51
N ALA A 175 -1.84 -9.95 7.84
CA ALA A 175 -2.94 -9.23 8.42
C ALA A 175 -4.26 -9.97 8.15
N LYS A 176 -5.13 -10.07 9.16
CA LYS A 176 -6.42 -10.75 9.03
C LYS A 176 -7.27 -10.14 7.91
N ARG A 177 -7.77 -10.95 6.98
CA ARG A 177 -8.55 -10.51 5.81
C ARG A 177 -7.82 -9.43 4.98
N TYR A 178 -8.40 -8.22 4.89
CA TYR A 178 -7.90 -7.08 4.11
C TYR A 178 -7.30 -5.98 5.00
N ASN A 179 -6.97 -6.28 6.25
CA ASN A 179 -6.52 -5.29 7.22
C ASN A 179 -5.22 -4.60 6.75
N PRO A 180 -5.11 -3.26 6.81
CA PRO A 180 -3.92 -2.50 6.38
C PRO A 180 -2.67 -2.73 7.23
N ASP A 181 -2.79 -3.41 8.37
CA ASP A 181 -1.68 -3.69 9.27
C ASP A 181 -0.84 -4.89 8.80
N GLY A 182 -0.44 -4.90 7.53
CA GLY A 182 0.37 -5.94 6.92
C GLY A 182 -0.16 -6.43 5.58
N VAL A 183 0.32 -7.60 5.17
CA VAL A 183 -0.11 -8.27 3.93
C VAL A 183 -1.43 -9.00 4.19
N GLY A 184 -2.45 -8.73 3.37
CA GLY A 184 -3.75 -9.37 3.53
C GLY A 184 -3.66 -10.90 3.49
N GLU A 185 -4.28 -11.58 4.45
CA GLU A 185 -4.29 -13.04 4.56
C GLU A 185 -4.97 -13.71 3.35
N LEU A 186 -6.02 -13.08 2.82
CA LEU A 186 -6.86 -13.64 1.76
C LEU A 186 -6.32 -13.36 0.35
N ASP A 187 -5.68 -12.22 0.14
CA ASP A 187 -5.29 -11.74 -1.20
C ASP A 187 -3.83 -11.37 -1.34
N ARG A 188 -3.07 -11.40 -0.24
CA ARG A 188 -1.65 -11.02 -0.17
C ARG A 188 -1.35 -9.60 -0.65
N VAL A 189 -2.36 -8.74 -0.74
CA VAL A 189 -2.17 -7.34 -1.12
C VAL A 189 -1.61 -6.58 0.08
N TYR A 190 -0.52 -5.85 -0.14
CA TYR A 190 0.02 -4.94 0.86
C TYR A 190 -0.61 -3.58 0.73
N ARG A 191 -1.15 -3.08 1.84
CA ARG A 191 -1.97 -1.86 1.88
C ARG A 191 -1.34 -0.81 2.77
N ASP A 192 -1.58 0.43 2.41
CA ASP A 192 -1.26 1.59 3.21
C ASP A 192 -2.14 1.70 4.46
N PRO A 193 -1.81 2.56 5.43
CA PRO A 193 -2.59 2.73 6.66
C PRO A 193 -4.03 3.24 6.47
N TRP A 194 -4.41 3.67 5.26
CA TRP A 194 -5.77 4.05 4.90
C TRP A 194 -6.55 2.89 4.24
N GLY A 195 -5.88 1.77 4.00
CA GLY A 195 -6.49 0.56 3.46
C GLY A 195 -6.44 0.43 1.95
N ARG A 196 -5.65 1.25 1.26
CA ARG A 196 -5.47 1.14 -0.19
C ARG A 196 -4.19 0.38 -0.52
N PRO A 197 -4.14 -0.36 -1.63
CA PRO A 197 -2.92 -1.01 -2.06
C PRO A 197 -1.79 0.00 -2.24
N TYR A 198 -0.58 -0.36 -1.84
CA TYR A 198 0.60 0.36 -2.29
C TYR A 198 0.76 0.19 -3.80
N ILE A 199 0.95 1.30 -4.50
CA ILE A 199 1.27 1.31 -5.92
C ILE A 199 2.78 1.23 -6.07
N VAL A 200 3.27 0.28 -6.86
CA VAL A 200 4.70 0.02 -6.99
C VAL A 200 5.06 -0.02 -8.46
N TRP A 201 5.93 0.87 -8.90
CA TRP A 201 6.58 0.76 -10.20
C TRP A 201 7.90 0.04 -10.01
N THR A 202 8.17 -0.94 -10.86
CA THR A 202 9.43 -1.69 -10.87
C THR A 202 10.07 -1.59 -12.24
N ASP A 203 11.35 -1.24 -12.25
CA ASP A 203 12.20 -1.28 -13.43
C ASP A 203 12.31 -2.74 -13.92
N LEU A 204 11.80 -2.99 -15.13
CA LEU A 204 11.83 -4.31 -15.76
C LEU A 204 12.78 -4.40 -16.97
N ASP A 205 13.20 -3.28 -17.54
CA ASP A 205 14.19 -3.26 -18.63
C ASP A 205 15.64 -3.13 -18.11
N SER A 206 15.80 -3.03 -16.79
CA SER A 206 17.06 -2.99 -16.05
C SER A 206 17.92 -1.78 -16.39
N ASP A 207 17.31 -0.66 -16.77
CA ASP A 207 18.02 0.59 -17.07
C ASP A 207 18.25 1.48 -15.82
N ASN A 208 17.86 1.00 -14.63
CA ASN A 208 17.97 1.61 -13.31
C ASN A 208 17.20 2.93 -13.16
N ARG A 209 16.20 3.17 -13.99
CA ARG A 209 15.32 4.31 -13.89
C ARG A 209 13.90 3.86 -14.21
N ILE A 210 12.93 4.66 -13.78
CA ILE A 210 11.52 4.40 -14.04
C ILE A 210 10.94 5.61 -14.78
N LEU A 211 10.16 5.34 -15.82
CA LEU A 211 9.36 6.35 -16.51
C LEU A 211 8.50 7.09 -15.48
N ASN A 212 8.65 8.41 -15.42
CA ASN A 212 7.87 9.24 -14.52
C ASN A 212 6.37 9.02 -14.81
N PRO A 213 5.59 8.47 -13.85
CA PRO A 213 4.21 8.09 -14.13
C PRO A 213 3.25 9.29 -14.17
N PHE A 214 3.74 10.51 -13.97
CA PHE A 214 2.97 11.74 -13.97
C PHE A 214 3.30 12.63 -15.16
N PRO A 215 2.30 13.33 -15.73
CA PRO A 215 2.56 14.37 -16.71
C PRO A 215 3.32 15.54 -16.06
N GLU A 216 4.15 16.22 -16.83
CA GLU A 216 4.90 17.39 -16.36
C GLU A 216 4.01 18.60 -16.11
N VAL A 217 2.92 18.70 -16.87
CA VAL A 217 1.96 19.80 -16.83
C VAL A 217 0.55 19.28 -16.70
N ALA A 218 -0.31 20.04 -16.02
CA ALA A 218 -1.71 19.68 -15.86
C ALA A 218 -2.42 19.60 -17.23
N GLY A 219 -3.13 18.50 -17.48
CA GLY A 219 -3.77 18.21 -18.77
C GLY A 219 -2.81 17.72 -19.86
N GLY A 220 -1.53 17.50 -19.54
CA GLY A 220 -0.55 16.95 -20.46
C GLY A 220 -0.90 15.51 -20.90
N PRO A 221 -0.30 15.03 -22.00
CA PRO A 221 -0.46 13.65 -22.43
C PRO A 221 0.08 12.70 -21.37
N ARG A 222 -0.41 11.46 -21.40
CA ARG A 222 0.15 10.39 -20.56
C ARG A 222 1.63 10.19 -20.89
N PRO A 223 2.51 10.09 -19.88
CA PRO A 223 3.92 9.78 -20.09
C PRO A 223 4.11 8.47 -20.86
N ASN A 224 5.03 8.46 -21.80
CA ASN A 224 5.41 7.30 -22.60
C ASN A 224 6.90 7.39 -22.93
N ALA A 225 7.64 6.29 -22.75
CA ALA A 225 9.09 6.25 -22.93
C ALA A 225 9.56 6.53 -24.37
N THR A 226 8.71 6.34 -25.38
CA THR A 226 9.05 6.69 -26.78
C THR A 226 8.85 8.17 -27.12
N GLN A 227 8.31 8.97 -26.20
CA GLN A 227 8.18 10.41 -26.41
C GLN A 227 9.56 11.09 -26.34
N PRO A 228 9.86 12.07 -27.22
CA PRO A 228 11.17 12.72 -27.28
C PRO A 228 11.63 13.36 -25.95
N ASN A 229 10.66 13.78 -25.12
CA ASN A 229 10.90 14.45 -23.85
C ASN A 229 10.47 13.61 -22.64
N ALA A 230 10.41 12.27 -22.79
CA ALA A 230 10.08 11.37 -21.71
C ALA A 230 10.99 11.61 -20.50
N LYS A 231 10.40 11.78 -19.31
CA LYS A 231 11.14 11.96 -18.06
C LYS A 231 11.21 10.66 -17.31
N PHE A 232 12.36 10.43 -16.72
CA PHE A 232 12.63 9.26 -15.91
C PHE A 232 13.09 9.71 -14.53
N ILE A 233 12.76 8.90 -13.54
CA ILE A 233 13.22 9.03 -12.16
C ILE A 233 14.32 7.98 -11.99
N SER A 234 15.53 8.41 -11.59
CA SER A 234 16.72 7.54 -11.46
C SER A 234 16.67 6.66 -10.22
N GLN A 235 15.66 5.81 -10.13
CA GLN A 235 15.47 4.79 -9.11
C GLN A 235 14.89 3.53 -9.77
N PRO A 236 15.32 2.32 -9.37
CA PRO A 236 14.82 1.07 -9.94
C PRO A 236 13.44 0.65 -9.40
N VAL A 237 12.91 1.39 -8.42
CA VAL A 237 11.59 1.14 -7.82
C VAL A 237 11.00 2.45 -7.32
N LEU A 238 9.72 2.67 -7.60
CA LEU A 238 8.93 3.76 -7.04
C LEU A 238 7.77 3.18 -6.25
N VAL A 239 7.52 3.70 -5.06
CA VAL A 239 6.38 3.28 -4.23
C VAL A 239 5.51 4.50 -3.94
N MET A 240 4.20 4.31 -3.98
CA MET A 240 3.23 5.36 -3.68
C MET A 240 2.09 4.85 -2.79
N SER A 241 1.62 5.73 -1.91
CA SER A 241 0.35 5.58 -1.20
C SER A 241 -0.62 6.65 -1.67
N LEU A 242 -1.89 6.26 -1.85
CA LEU A 242 -2.99 7.15 -2.25
C LEU A 242 -3.52 8.02 -1.11
N GLY A 243 -2.79 8.08 0.02
CA GLY A 243 -3.10 8.97 1.11
C GLY A 243 -4.49 8.77 1.74
N PRO A 244 -4.96 9.75 2.53
CA PRO A 244 -6.27 9.76 3.15
C PRO A 244 -7.47 9.79 2.21
N ASP A 245 -7.41 10.52 1.09
CA ASP A 245 -8.54 10.68 0.19
C ASP A 245 -8.71 9.49 -0.77
N GLY A 246 -7.62 8.80 -1.10
CA GLY A 246 -7.62 7.65 -2.00
C GLY A 246 -7.70 7.99 -3.47
N SER A 247 -7.53 9.26 -3.80
CA SER A 247 -7.79 9.78 -5.11
C SER A 247 -6.51 9.83 -5.92
N TRP A 248 -6.70 9.79 -7.23
CA TRP A 248 -5.63 9.87 -8.19
C TRP A 248 -6.15 10.56 -9.44
N ASP A 249 -5.38 11.52 -9.95
CA ASP A 249 -5.61 12.14 -11.25
C ASP A 249 -4.38 11.96 -12.14
N PRO A 250 -4.45 11.07 -13.17
CA PRO A 250 -3.33 10.83 -14.08
C PRO A 250 -3.04 12.01 -15.01
N THR A 251 -3.90 13.03 -15.03
CA THR A 251 -3.74 14.23 -15.85
C THR A 251 -3.04 15.35 -15.11
N LYS A 252 -2.71 15.18 -13.83
CA LYS A 252 -2.05 16.20 -13.01
C LYS A 252 -0.67 15.73 -12.58
N PRO A 253 0.29 16.66 -12.41
CA PRO A 253 1.56 16.34 -11.78
C PRO A 253 1.38 15.70 -10.39
N ALA A 254 2.42 15.00 -9.93
CA ALA A 254 2.52 14.54 -8.55
C ALA A 254 2.42 15.74 -7.59
N ASP A 255 1.90 15.52 -6.38
CA ASP A 255 1.79 16.48 -5.26
C ASP A 255 1.15 17.86 -5.56
N MET A 256 0.55 18.04 -6.74
CA MET A 256 -0.03 19.32 -7.14
C MET A 256 -1.15 19.74 -6.20
N ARG A 257 -0.95 20.84 -5.47
CA ARG A 257 -1.93 21.39 -4.52
C ARG A 257 -3.29 21.64 -5.18
N GLY A 258 -4.36 21.32 -4.46
CA GLY A 258 -5.73 21.50 -4.94
C GLY A 258 -6.19 20.45 -5.96
N THR A 259 -5.41 19.38 -6.16
CA THR A 259 -5.77 18.23 -6.99
C THR A 259 -5.94 16.97 -6.15
N ALA A 260 -6.47 15.91 -6.75
CA ALA A 260 -6.53 14.56 -6.18
C ALA A 260 -5.15 13.97 -5.82
N ASN A 261 -4.05 14.55 -6.31
CA ASN A 261 -2.69 14.05 -6.06
C ASN A 261 -2.03 14.72 -4.84
N ALA A 262 -2.69 15.66 -4.19
CA ALA A 262 -2.09 16.57 -3.21
C ALA A 262 -1.75 15.93 -1.85
N ASP A 263 -2.49 14.90 -1.43
CA ASP A 263 -2.29 14.18 -0.15
C ASP A 263 -1.69 12.78 -0.32
N ASN A 264 -1.40 12.39 -1.55
CA ASN A 264 -0.66 11.18 -1.88
C ASN A 264 0.80 11.27 -1.41
N LEU A 265 1.38 10.12 -1.11
CA LEU A 265 2.78 10.00 -0.66
C LEU A 265 3.59 9.28 -1.73
N TYR A 266 4.77 9.80 -2.03
CA TYR A 266 5.64 9.30 -3.10
C TYR A 266 7.03 8.99 -2.53
N SER A 267 7.64 7.86 -2.89
CA SER A 267 8.96 7.49 -2.35
C SER A 267 10.13 8.29 -2.92
N TRP A 268 9.91 9.03 -4.00
CA TRP A 268 10.94 9.74 -4.77
C TRP A 268 10.79 11.28 -4.72
N ARG A 269 9.89 11.79 -3.88
CA ARG A 269 9.64 13.23 -3.68
C ARG A 269 9.92 13.65 -2.25
#